data_AF-A0A966UIJ0-F1
#
_entry.id   AF-A0A966UIJ0-F1
#
_cell.length_a   1.000
_cell.length_b   1.000
_cell.length_c   1.000
_cell.angle_alpha   90.00
_cell.angle_beta   90.00
_cell.angle_gamma   90.00
#
_symmetry.space_group_name_H-M   'P 1'
#
loop_
_entity.id
_entity.type
_entity.pdbx_description
1 polymer ?
#
loop_
_entity_poly.entity_id
_entity_poly.type
_entity_poly.pdbx_seq_one_letter_code
_entity_poly.pdbx_strand_id
1 'polypeptide(L)'
;PYDEIGISFEADQVVNRAAVAIIGGTQQIADNAASQAKYFVQTTSITDSLLHNDTAALALANYLLEPEPEARYTAVGTNLNKLTTAQRDTVAIVDIGDTITIEKTFSSGAGTTQLAQELSIEGIEHTISVGNGHAIMYFTAPTTIVYELILNDAVYGIIDSTNVLG
;
A
#
# COMPACT_ATOMS: atom_id res chain seq x y z
N PRO A 1 -23.29 -1.60 -0.94
CA PRO A 1 -22.85 -1.46 -2.36
C PRO A 1 -21.74 -0.41 -2.46
N TYR A 2 -20.54 -0.79 -2.89
CA TYR A 2 -19.44 0.16 -3.10
C TYR A 2 -19.58 0.81 -4.49
N ASP A 3 -19.30 2.10 -4.57
CA ASP A 3 -19.45 2.91 -5.78
C ASP A 3 -18.19 3.66 -6.19
N GLU A 4 -17.14 3.59 -5.37
CA GLU A 4 -15.85 4.18 -5.66
C GLU A 4 -14.72 3.21 -5.28
N ILE A 5 -13.69 3.16 -6.13
CA ILE A 5 -12.49 2.35 -5.89
C ILE A 5 -11.27 3.09 -6.43
N GLY A 6 -10.32 3.38 -5.54
CA GLY A 6 -9.01 3.87 -5.88
C GLY A 6 -8.12 2.68 -6.25
N ILE A 7 -7.41 2.77 -7.37
CA ILE A 7 -6.42 1.76 -7.74
C ILE A 7 -5.15 2.47 -8.19
N SER A 8 -4.01 2.01 -7.69
CA SER A 8 -2.70 2.43 -8.16
C SER A 8 -2.13 1.35 -9.09
N PHE A 9 -1.85 1.75 -10.33
CA PHE A 9 -1.22 0.92 -11.35
C PHE A 9 -0.29 1.79 -12.18
N GLU A 10 0.84 2.23 -11.62
CA GLU A 10 1.69 3.14 -12.37
C GLU A 10 3.15 2.72 -12.31
N ALA A 11 3.71 2.43 -13.48
CA ALA A 11 5.15 2.35 -13.70
C ALA A 11 5.87 3.67 -13.34
N ASP A 12 5.13 4.77 -13.20
CA ASP A 12 5.62 6.07 -12.72
C ASP A 12 5.95 6.06 -11.21
N GLN A 13 5.49 5.05 -10.47
CA GLN A 13 5.88 4.85 -9.06
C GLN A 13 7.19 4.06 -8.93
N VAL A 14 7.79 3.61 -10.04
CA VAL A 14 9.05 2.87 -10.01
C VAL A 14 10.17 3.83 -9.68
N VAL A 15 10.84 3.61 -8.55
CA VAL A 15 12.09 4.28 -8.21
C VAL A 15 13.19 3.23 -8.17
N ASN A 16 13.88 3.04 -9.29
CA ASN A 16 14.95 2.04 -9.42
C ASN A 16 16.36 2.66 -9.44
N ARG A 17 16.42 3.99 -9.27
CA ARG A 17 17.63 4.73 -8.98
C ARG A 17 17.29 5.90 -8.05
N ALA A 18 17.94 5.98 -6.90
CA ALA A 18 17.81 7.09 -5.98
C ALA A 18 19.18 7.72 -5.76
N ALA A 19 19.28 9.04 -5.94
CA ALA A 19 20.51 9.78 -5.75
C ALA A 19 20.31 10.89 -4.72
N VAL A 20 21.07 10.88 -3.63
CA VAL A 20 20.97 11.84 -2.54
C VAL A 20 22.33 12.46 -2.28
N ALA A 21 22.40 13.79 -2.26
CA ALA A 21 23.60 14.54 -1.90
C ALA A 21 23.29 15.51 -0.75
N ILE A 22 24.17 15.55 0.25
CA ILE A 22 24.14 16.59 1.29
C ILE A 22 24.81 17.88 0.81
N ILE A 23 24.52 19.00 1.45
CA ILE A 23 25.20 20.28 1.15
C ILE A 23 26.71 20.12 1.36
N GLY A 24 27.48 20.31 0.28
CA GLY A 24 28.94 20.21 0.29
C GLY A 24 29.52 18.79 0.41
N GLY A 25 28.68 17.74 0.34
CA GLY A 25 29.11 16.35 0.38
C GLY A 25 29.17 15.68 -1.00
N THR A 26 29.29 14.35 -1.01
CA THR A 26 29.35 13.57 -2.25
C THR A 26 28.00 12.93 -2.55
N GLN A 27 27.65 12.80 -3.83
CA GLN A 27 26.41 12.18 -4.25
C GLN A 27 26.42 10.67 -3.94
N GLN A 28 25.45 10.24 -3.13
CA GLN A 28 25.22 8.84 -2.82
C GLN A 28 24.13 8.29 -3.73
N ILE A 29 24.35 7.11 -4.29
CA ILE A 29 23.44 6.52 -5.28
C ILE A 29 23.10 5.10 -4.83
N ALA A 30 21.81 4.79 -4.86
CA ALA A 30 21.28 3.44 -4.76
C ALA A 30 20.63 3.07 -6.10
N ASP A 31 20.94 1.88 -6.62
CA ASP A 31 20.52 1.40 -7.94
C ASP A 31 19.95 -0.01 -7.86
N ASN A 32 18.92 -0.31 -8.65
CA ASN A 32 18.43 -1.66 -8.88
C ASN A 32 18.55 -2.04 -10.36
N ALA A 33 19.65 -2.72 -10.72
CA ALA A 33 19.97 -3.07 -12.11
C ALA A 33 18.92 -3.99 -12.78
N ALA A 34 18.29 -4.88 -12.01
CA ALA A 34 17.26 -5.78 -12.54
C ALA A 34 15.98 -5.01 -12.92
N SER A 35 15.54 -4.11 -12.04
CA SER A 35 14.40 -3.22 -12.32
C SER A 35 14.72 -2.25 -13.47
N GLN A 36 15.94 -1.72 -13.53
CA GLN A 36 16.39 -0.86 -14.65
C GLN A 36 16.34 -1.60 -16.01
N ALA A 37 16.63 -2.89 -16.05
CA ALA A 37 16.52 -3.69 -17.27
C ALA A 37 15.07 -3.89 -17.73
N LYS A 38 14.11 -3.86 -16.79
CA LYS A 38 12.68 -4.12 -17.04
C LYS A 38 11.88 -2.83 -17.32
N TYR A 39 12.18 -1.76 -16.58
CA TYR A 39 11.42 -0.52 -16.57
C TYR A 39 12.22 0.71 -17.04
N PHE A 40 13.44 0.49 -17.56
CA PHE A 40 14.43 1.54 -17.81
C PHE A 40 14.81 2.31 -16.55
N VAL A 41 15.74 3.25 -16.66
CA VAL A 41 16.21 4.02 -15.50
C VAL A 41 15.15 5.05 -15.10
N GLN A 42 14.60 4.89 -13.91
CA GLN A 42 13.66 5.82 -13.26
C GLN A 42 14.34 6.40 -12.02
N THR A 43 14.70 7.68 -12.07
CA THR A 43 15.58 8.32 -11.08
C THR A 43 14.85 9.33 -10.20
N THR A 44 14.98 9.19 -8.90
CA THR A 44 14.69 10.24 -7.92
C THR A 44 16.00 10.87 -7.45
N SER A 45 16.09 12.20 -7.47
CA SER A 45 17.29 12.92 -7.05
C SER A 45 16.96 13.99 -6.01
N ILE A 46 17.70 13.98 -4.89
CA ILE A 46 17.64 15.00 -3.83
C ILE A 46 19.03 15.62 -3.71
N THR A 47 19.13 16.91 -3.96
CA THR A 47 20.35 17.70 -3.75
C THR A 47 20.20 18.58 -2.52
N ASP A 48 21.33 18.99 -1.93
CA ASP A 48 21.34 19.89 -0.77
C ASP A 48 20.52 19.38 0.42
N SER A 49 20.52 18.06 0.63
CA SER A 49 19.85 17.42 1.75
C SER A 49 20.42 17.91 3.08
N LEU A 50 19.53 18.13 4.07
CA LEU A 50 19.87 18.53 5.44
C LEU A 50 20.39 17.36 6.30
N LEU A 51 20.68 16.22 5.69
CA LEU A 51 21.25 15.06 6.38
C LEU A 51 22.67 15.37 6.88
N HIS A 52 23.02 14.74 8.00
CA HIS A 52 24.21 15.09 8.77
C HIS A 52 25.52 14.49 8.24
N ASN A 53 25.46 13.50 7.33
CA ASN A 53 26.62 12.91 6.64
C ASN A 53 26.23 12.10 5.39
N ASP A 54 27.22 11.71 4.61
CA ASP A 54 27.06 10.90 3.39
C ASP A 54 26.48 9.51 3.71
N THR A 55 26.79 8.91 4.86
CA THR A 55 26.20 7.61 5.26
C THR A 55 24.67 7.69 5.41
N ALA A 56 24.16 8.77 5.99
CA ALA A 56 22.74 9.03 6.13
C ALA A 56 22.09 9.31 4.76
N ALA A 57 22.80 10.01 3.86
CA ALA A 57 22.33 10.20 2.48
C ALA A 57 22.24 8.88 1.72
N LEU A 58 23.20 7.97 1.90
CA LEU A 58 23.15 6.63 1.31
C LEU A 58 22.00 5.80 1.91
N ALA A 59 21.76 5.89 3.22
CA ALA A 59 20.63 5.22 3.85
C ALA A 59 19.29 5.72 3.29
N LEU A 60 19.14 7.04 3.10
CA LEU A 60 17.95 7.61 2.47
C LEU A 60 17.83 7.15 1.00
N ALA A 61 18.92 7.14 0.23
CA ALA A 61 18.90 6.66 -1.14
C ALA A 61 18.40 5.21 -1.22
N ASN A 62 18.86 4.33 -0.32
CA ASN A 62 18.36 2.95 -0.25
C ASN A 62 16.89 2.87 0.16
N TYR A 63 16.44 3.71 1.10
CA TYR A 63 15.04 3.75 1.54
C TYR A 63 14.08 4.19 0.43
N LEU A 64 14.53 5.09 -0.45
CA LEU A 64 13.72 5.60 -1.56
C LEU A 64 13.59 4.63 -2.73
N LEU A 65 14.33 3.51 -2.73
CA LEU A 65 14.19 2.51 -3.80
C LEU A 65 12.85 1.78 -3.67
N GLU A 66 12.04 1.89 -4.71
CA GLU A 66 10.81 1.13 -4.91
C GLU A 66 10.90 0.47 -6.31
N PRO A 67 11.68 -0.63 -6.44
CA PRO A 67 12.08 -1.15 -7.75
C PRO A 67 10.97 -1.92 -8.46
N GLU A 68 10.01 -2.50 -7.72
CA GLU A 68 8.89 -3.26 -8.26
C GLU A 68 7.61 -2.92 -7.47
N PRO A 69 7.04 -1.71 -7.66
CA PRO A 69 5.80 -1.34 -6.98
C PRO A 69 4.69 -2.30 -7.40
N GLU A 70 4.06 -2.91 -6.41
CA GLU A 70 2.90 -3.78 -6.64
C GLU A 70 1.64 -2.95 -6.90
N ALA A 71 0.79 -3.46 -7.77
CA ALA A 71 -0.54 -2.90 -7.95
C ALA A 71 -1.36 -3.06 -6.66
N ARG A 72 -2.04 -2.00 -6.22
CA ARG A 72 -2.93 -2.07 -5.06
C ARG A 72 -4.21 -1.27 -5.22
N TYR A 73 -5.25 -1.72 -4.56
CA TYR A 73 -6.36 -0.86 -4.20
C TYR A 73 -5.89 0.15 -3.16
N THR A 74 -6.06 1.44 -3.45
CA THR A 74 -5.64 2.55 -2.58
C THR A 74 -6.81 3.13 -1.79
N ALA A 75 -8.02 2.92 -2.28
CA ALA A 75 -9.22 3.35 -1.57
C ALA A 75 -10.46 2.54 -1.97
N VAL A 76 -11.45 2.50 -1.09
CA VAL A 76 -12.79 2.00 -1.39
C VAL A 76 -13.84 2.86 -0.72
N GLY A 77 -14.86 3.24 -1.47
CA GLY A 77 -15.88 4.18 -1.04
C GLY A 77 -17.30 3.66 -1.18
N THR A 78 -18.17 4.15 -0.30
CA THR A 78 -19.61 3.90 -0.37
C THR A 78 -20.44 5.06 0.17
N ASN A 79 -21.58 5.31 -0.46
CA ASN A 79 -22.61 6.19 0.07
C ASN A 79 -23.56 5.42 1.00
N LEU A 80 -23.76 5.92 2.23
CA LEU A 80 -24.57 5.25 3.24
C LEU A 80 -26.04 5.13 2.85
N ASN A 81 -26.53 6.00 1.97
CA ASN A 81 -27.90 5.93 1.47
C ASN A 81 -28.16 4.69 0.60
N LYS A 82 -27.09 4.06 0.07
CA LYS A 82 -27.16 2.82 -0.72
C LYS A 82 -27.09 1.56 0.15
N LEU A 83 -26.90 1.71 1.45
CA LEU A 83 -26.69 0.62 2.40
C LEU A 83 -27.95 0.35 3.22
N THR A 84 -28.16 -0.93 3.56
CA THR A 84 -29.12 -1.31 4.60
C THR A 84 -28.62 -0.86 5.98
N THR A 85 -29.49 -0.85 7.01
CA THR A 85 -29.08 -0.50 8.37
C THR A 85 -27.92 -1.37 8.88
N ALA A 86 -28.02 -2.70 8.72
CA ALA A 86 -26.94 -3.61 9.14
C ALA A 86 -25.62 -3.32 8.41
N GLN A 87 -25.67 -3.00 7.11
CA GLN A 87 -24.46 -2.63 6.35
C GLN A 87 -23.88 -1.30 6.81
N ARG A 88 -24.72 -0.33 7.19
CA ARG A 88 -24.26 0.93 7.78
C ARG A 88 -23.54 0.70 9.10
N ASP A 89 -24.07 -0.19 9.94
CA ASP A 89 -23.44 -0.54 11.21
C ASP A 89 -22.08 -1.21 10.97
N THR A 90 -21.96 -2.09 9.97
CA THR A 90 -20.68 -2.72 9.61
C THR A 90 -19.63 -1.71 9.16
N VAL A 91 -19.98 -0.77 8.28
CA VAL A 91 -19.00 0.22 7.80
C VAL A 91 -18.68 1.26 8.90
N ALA A 92 -19.62 1.57 9.79
CA ALA A 92 -19.40 2.57 10.84
C ALA A 92 -18.45 2.13 11.96
N ILE A 93 -18.21 0.81 12.14
CA ILE A 93 -17.31 0.29 13.18
C ILE A 93 -15.87 0.10 12.69
N VAL A 94 -15.62 0.27 11.40
CA VAL A 94 -14.29 0.14 10.80
C VAL A 94 -13.41 1.30 11.25
N ASP A 95 -12.20 0.99 11.74
CA ASP A 95 -11.25 1.97 12.26
C ASP A 95 -9.88 1.91 11.55
N ILE A 96 -9.05 2.93 11.78
CA ILE A 96 -7.68 2.99 11.29
C ILE A 96 -6.86 1.88 11.99
N GLY A 97 -6.12 1.11 11.19
CA GLY A 97 -5.37 -0.06 11.64
C GLY A 97 -6.13 -1.37 11.47
N ASP A 98 -7.43 -1.34 11.21
CA ASP A 98 -8.17 -2.55 10.83
C ASP A 98 -7.68 -3.08 9.48
N THR A 99 -7.76 -4.40 9.32
CA THR A 99 -7.48 -5.08 8.06
C THR A 99 -8.77 -5.39 7.33
N ILE A 100 -8.83 -5.05 6.04
CA ILE A 100 -9.96 -5.29 5.15
C ILE A 100 -9.51 -6.02 3.89
N THR A 101 -10.42 -6.83 3.33
CA THR A 101 -10.21 -7.46 2.01
C THR A 101 -11.04 -6.72 0.98
N ILE A 102 -10.38 -6.19 -0.05
CA ILE A 102 -11.05 -5.58 -1.20
C ILE A 102 -11.06 -6.59 -2.34
N GLU A 103 -12.27 -6.94 -2.80
CA GLU A 103 -12.48 -7.87 -3.90
C GLU A 103 -13.15 -7.17 -5.09
N LYS A 104 -12.51 -7.22 -6.26
CA LYS A 104 -13.11 -6.73 -7.52
C LYS A 104 -13.22 -7.85 -8.53
N THR A 105 -14.44 -8.08 -9.00
CA THR A 105 -14.73 -9.00 -10.10
C THR A 105 -14.79 -8.23 -11.42
N PHE A 106 -14.11 -8.71 -12.44
CA PHE A 106 -14.10 -8.15 -13.78
C PHE A 106 -14.25 -9.24 -14.85
N SER A 107 -14.91 -8.91 -15.95
CA SER A 107 -15.06 -9.81 -17.09
C SER A 107 -13.73 -9.94 -17.82
N SER A 108 -13.29 -11.19 -18.05
CA SER A 108 -12.08 -11.51 -18.78
C SER A 108 -12.40 -12.57 -19.84
N GLY A 109 -12.46 -12.14 -21.10
CA GLY A 109 -12.85 -13.00 -22.21
C GLY A 109 -14.23 -13.63 -22.02
N ALA A 110 -14.29 -14.97 -21.97
CA ALA A 110 -15.52 -15.74 -21.79
C ALA A 110 -15.89 -16.01 -20.32
N GLY A 111 -15.12 -15.48 -19.35
CA GLY A 111 -15.35 -15.72 -17.92
C GLY A 111 -15.24 -14.48 -17.06
N THR A 112 -15.34 -14.68 -15.75
CA THR A 112 -15.13 -13.65 -14.73
C THR A 112 -13.86 -13.96 -13.95
N THR A 113 -13.00 -12.97 -13.77
CA THR A 113 -11.82 -13.05 -12.90
C THR A 113 -12.05 -12.15 -11.70
N GLN A 114 -11.57 -12.57 -10.54
CA GLN A 114 -11.60 -11.80 -9.31
C GLN A 114 -10.17 -11.51 -8.87
N LEU A 115 -9.93 -10.28 -8.43
CA LEU A 115 -8.72 -9.90 -7.71
C LEU A 115 -9.12 -9.51 -6.28
N ALA A 116 -8.53 -10.19 -5.32
CA ALA A 116 -8.69 -9.94 -3.90
C ALA A 116 -7.35 -9.45 -3.33
N GLN A 117 -7.37 -8.36 -2.56
CA GLN A 117 -6.21 -7.88 -1.83
C GLN A 117 -6.59 -7.60 -0.39
N GLU A 118 -5.79 -8.11 0.54
CA GLU A 118 -5.90 -7.82 1.96
C GLU A 118 -5.00 -6.63 2.29
N LEU A 119 -5.59 -5.60 2.90
CA LEU A 119 -4.99 -4.28 3.08
C LEU A 119 -5.37 -3.71 4.43
N SER A 120 -4.50 -2.90 5.04
CA SER A 120 -4.80 -2.19 6.28
C SER A 120 -5.37 -0.81 5.99
N ILE A 121 -6.28 -0.33 6.83
CA ILE A 121 -6.83 1.02 6.72
C ILE A 121 -5.84 2.02 7.31
N GLU A 122 -5.40 2.97 6.48
CA GLU A 122 -4.51 4.07 6.88
C GLU A 122 -5.25 5.40 7.06
N GLY A 123 -6.46 5.51 6.50
CA GLY A 123 -7.26 6.73 6.60
C GLY A 123 -8.74 6.47 6.35
N ILE A 124 -9.57 7.29 6.97
CA ILE A 124 -11.02 7.26 6.81
C ILE A 124 -11.50 8.69 6.60
N GLU A 125 -12.24 8.92 5.53
CA GLU A 125 -12.89 10.20 5.25
C GLU A 125 -14.41 10.04 5.27
N HIS A 126 -15.08 10.92 5.99
CA HIS A 126 -16.53 11.05 5.96
C HIS A 126 -16.90 12.39 5.34
N THR A 127 -17.62 12.36 4.21
CA THR A 127 -18.18 13.57 3.61
C THR A 127 -19.69 13.60 3.84
N ILE A 128 -20.18 14.69 4.43
CA ILE A 128 -21.62 14.92 4.62
C ILE A 128 -22.02 16.19 3.88
N SER A 129 -22.91 16.06 2.90
CA SER A 129 -23.47 17.20 2.19
C SER A 129 -24.98 17.07 2.03
N VAL A 130 -25.65 18.21 1.90
CA VAL A 130 -27.11 18.25 1.74
C VAL A 130 -27.55 17.60 0.41
N GLY A 131 -26.73 17.74 -0.64
CA GLY A 131 -27.04 17.21 -1.97
C GLY A 131 -26.74 15.73 -2.15
N ASN A 132 -25.67 15.22 -1.51
CA ASN A 132 -25.17 13.87 -1.77
C ASN A 132 -25.30 12.95 -0.53
N GLY A 133 -25.79 13.46 0.60
CA GLY A 133 -25.94 12.70 1.84
C GLY A 133 -24.60 12.43 2.53
N HIS A 134 -24.47 11.25 3.12
CA HIS A 134 -23.27 10.82 3.84
C HIS A 134 -22.53 9.75 3.04
N ALA A 135 -21.28 10.03 2.69
CA ALA A 135 -20.36 9.09 2.06
C ALA A 135 -19.16 8.81 2.99
N ILE A 136 -18.62 7.60 2.87
CA ILE A 136 -17.39 7.18 3.54
C ILE A 136 -16.41 6.68 2.48
N MET A 137 -15.15 7.08 2.65
CA MET A 137 -14.00 6.57 1.91
C MET A 137 -13.00 5.96 2.88
N TYR A 138 -12.55 4.75 2.61
CA TYR A 138 -11.43 4.12 3.30
C TYR A 138 -10.20 4.18 2.41
N PHE A 139 -9.07 4.64 2.95
CA PHE A 139 -7.77 4.62 2.30
C PHE A 139 -6.95 3.45 2.84
N THR A 140 -6.22 2.78 1.96
CA THR A 140 -5.59 1.49 2.24
C THR A 140 -4.09 1.44 1.97
N ALA A 141 -3.36 0.90 2.94
CA ALA A 141 -1.93 0.60 2.87
C ALA A 141 -1.67 -0.91 2.77
N PRO A 142 -0.49 -1.32 2.24
CA PRO A 142 -0.04 -2.70 2.33
C PRO A 142 0.01 -3.15 3.79
N THR A 143 -0.60 -4.30 4.10
CA THR A 143 -0.51 -4.91 5.41
C THR A 143 0.47 -6.07 5.39
N THR A 144 1.21 -6.26 6.48
CA THR A 144 1.97 -7.48 6.70
C THR A 144 1.16 -8.35 7.62
N ILE A 145 0.51 -9.39 7.09
CA ILE A 145 -0.23 -10.36 7.90
C ILE A 145 0.81 -11.16 8.67
N VAL A 146 0.77 -11.02 9.99
CA VAL A 146 1.65 -11.77 10.87
C VAL A 146 0.83 -12.84 11.56
N TYR A 147 1.14 -14.09 11.27
CA TYR A 147 0.51 -15.22 11.95
C TYR A 147 1.21 -15.49 13.28
N GLU A 148 0.43 -15.71 14.33
CA GLU A 148 0.98 -16.16 15.61
C GLU A 148 1.53 -17.59 15.50
N LEU A 149 2.55 -17.91 16.28
CA LEU A 149 3.01 -19.28 16.45
C LEU A 149 1.95 -20.12 17.16
N ILE A 150 1.31 -21.06 16.45
CA ILE A 150 0.31 -21.98 16.99
C ILE A 150 0.97 -23.34 17.28
N LEU A 151 1.10 -23.69 18.55
CA LEU A 151 1.68 -24.98 18.93
C LEU A 151 0.86 -26.15 18.39
N ASN A 152 1.55 -27.13 17.78
CA ASN A 152 0.97 -28.30 17.10
C ASN A 152 0.21 -28.02 15.79
N ASP A 153 0.35 -26.84 15.18
CA ASP A 153 -0.12 -26.59 13.81
C ASP A 153 0.95 -26.94 12.77
N ALA A 154 0.55 -27.58 11.67
CA ALA A 154 1.49 -28.04 10.63
C ALA A 154 2.10 -26.89 9.80
N VAL A 155 1.50 -25.71 9.83
CA VAL A 155 1.92 -24.51 9.08
C VAL A 155 2.40 -23.43 10.06
N TYR A 156 1.59 -23.12 11.07
CA TYR A 156 1.83 -22.06 12.03
C TYR A 156 2.57 -22.51 13.30
N GLY A 157 2.95 -23.79 13.42
CA GLY A 157 3.67 -24.35 14.58
C GLY A 157 5.17 -24.50 14.42
N ILE A 158 5.75 -23.98 13.33
CA ILE A 158 7.18 -24.08 13.04
C ILE A 158 7.90 -22.86 13.65
N ILE A 159 8.84 -23.13 14.57
CA ILE A 159 9.75 -22.12 15.12
C ILE A 159 10.77 -21.74 14.03
N ASP A 160 11.10 -20.44 13.91
CA ASP A 160 11.98 -19.87 12.86
C ASP A 160 11.34 -19.85 11.45
N SER A 161 10.01 -19.76 11.40
CA SER A 161 9.22 -19.49 10.20
C SER A 161 8.71 -18.04 10.18
N THR A 162 7.82 -17.68 9.26
CA THR A 162 7.17 -16.34 9.17
C THR A 162 6.23 -16.01 10.33
N ASN A 163 6.13 -16.90 11.33
CA ASN A 163 5.22 -16.76 12.47
C ASN A 163 5.90 -15.95 13.59
N VAL A 164 5.16 -15.09 14.29
CA VAL A 164 5.69 -14.32 15.43
C VAL A 164 5.24 -14.89 16.77
N LEU A 165 5.98 -14.51 17.80
CA LEU A 165 5.60 -14.72 19.19
C LEU A 165 4.76 -13.51 19.63
N GLY A 166 3.54 -13.76 20.08
CA GLY A 166 2.65 -12.75 20.69
C GLY A 166 3.09 -12.35 22.09
#